data_AF-A0A9Q0VQH3-F1
#
_entry.id   AF-A0A9Q0VQH3-F1
#
_cell.length_a   1.000
_cell.length_b   1.000
_cell.length_c   1.000
_cell.angle_alpha   90.00
_cell.angle_beta   90.00
_cell.angle_gamma   90.00
#
_symmetry.space_group_name_H-M   'P 1'
#
loop_
_entity.id
_entity.type
_entity.pdbx_description
1 polymer ?
#
loop_
_entity_poly.entity_id
_entity_poly.type
_entity_poly.pdbx_seq_one_letter_code
_entity_poly.pdbx_strand_id
1 'polypeptide(L)'
;MDGPVTGSVSVRSPHLFWLGMPILINGMLNTEEKREKMNDEMWHAYDSVLHNSRLLRRYGGPLLLLDIQSLSWNCGPRCTIDGMHYDGAVYEAAVHILLNALLIESHQKLGSL
;
A
#
# COMPACT_ATOMS: atom_id res chain seq x y z
N MET A 1 10.89 -33.80 -36.62
CA MET A 1 10.92 -32.35 -36.90
C MET A 1 10.16 -31.69 -35.77
N ASP A 2 10.88 -31.25 -34.74
CA ASP A 2 10.30 -30.55 -33.60
C ASP A 2 10.12 -29.09 -33.99
N GLY A 3 8.87 -28.70 -34.27
CA GLY A 3 8.50 -27.33 -34.58
C GLY A 3 8.66 -26.42 -33.35
N PRO A 4 8.73 -25.09 -33.54
CA PRO A 4 8.84 -24.17 -32.42
C PRO A 4 7.58 -24.28 -31.56
N VAL A 5 7.74 -24.59 -30.28
CA VAL A 5 6.68 -24.49 -29.29
C VAL A 5 6.34 -23.01 -29.14
N THR A 6 5.35 -22.52 -29.88
CA THR A 6 4.74 -21.20 -29.70
C THR A 6 3.82 -21.24 -28.48
N GLY A 7 4.41 -21.44 -27.30
CA GLY A 7 3.71 -21.25 -26.04
C GLY A 7 3.44 -19.76 -25.86
N SER A 8 2.19 -19.32 -26.03
CA SER A 8 1.79 -18.00 -25.56
C SER A 8 1.96 -17.99 -24.04
N VAL A 9 3.04 -17.41 -23.54
CA VAL A 9 3.16 -17.14 -22.10
C VAL A 9 2.06 -16.13 -21.79
N SER A 10 0.99 -16.57 -21.14
CA SER A 10 0.00 -15.66 -20.58
C SER A 10 0.74 -14.78 -19.57
N VAL A 11 1.02 -13.53 -19.97
CA VAL A 11 1.68 -12.56 -19.10
C VAL A 11 0.67 -12.24 -18.00
N ARG A 12 0.90 -12.81 -16.81
CA ARG A 12 0.07 -12.56 -15.64
C ARG A 12 0.10 -11.06 -15.35
N SER A 13 -1.07 -10.45 -15.21
CA SER A 13 -1.14 -9.06 -14.77
C SER A 13 -0.53 -8.96 -13.37
N PRO A 14 0.40 -8.01 -13.13
CA PRO A 14 1.06 -7.89 -11.84
C PRO A 14 0.06 -7.48 -10.75
N HIS A 15 0.28 -7.98 -9.54
CA HIS A 15 -0.41 -7.46 -8.36
C HIS A 15 0.21 -6.11 -7.99
N LEU A 16 -0.53 -5.04 -8.25
CA LEU A 16 -0.11 -3.69 -7.96
C LEU A 16 -0.70 -3.21 -6.64
N PHE A 17 0.15 -2.61 -5.82
CA PHE A 17 -0.21 -2.07 -4.53
C PHE A 17 0.23 -0.62 -4.44
N TRP A 18 -0.53 0.17 -3.70
CA TRP A 18 -0.22 1.56 -3.39
C TRP A 18 -0.02 1.69 -1.90
N LEU A 19 1.16 2.15 -1.48
CA LEU A 19 1.43 2.41 -0.08
C LEU A 19 0.82 3.77 0.30
N GLY A 20 -0.17 3.75 1.21
CA GLY A 20 -0.76 4.97 1.73
C GLY A 20 0.26 5.83 2.48
N MET A 21 0.01 7.14 2.50
CA MET A 21 0.87 8.07 3.24
C MET A 21 0.84 7.74 4.75
N PRO A 22 1.98 7.85 5.45
CA PRO A 22 2.03 7.72 6.91
C PRO A 22 1.13 8.68 7.65
N ILE A 23 0.73 8.25 8.85
CA ILE A 23 0.34 9.18 9.90
C ILE A 23 1.59 9.98 10.27
N LEU A 24 1.52 11.30 10.05
CA LEU A 24 2.59 12.22 10.37
C LEU A 24 2.36 12.79 11.77
N ILE A 25 3.31 12.57 12.67
CA ILE A 25 3.20 13.07 14.05
C ILE A 25 4.19 14.20 14.23
N ASN A 26 3.71 15.42 13.97
CA ASN A 26 4.53 16.62 13.86
C ASN A 26 5.49 16.81 15.06
N GLY A 27 5.00 16.58 16.28
CA GLY A 27 5.77 16.71 17.51
C GLY A 27 6.95 15.73 17.66
N MET A 28 6.99 14.65 16.87
CA MET A 28 8.07 13.65 16.89
C MET A 28 9.10 13.88 15.77
N LEU A 29 8.80 14.73 14.78
CA LEU A 29 9.69 15.01 13.66
C LEU A 29 10.93 15.77 14.13
N ASN A 30 12.10 15.41 13.58
CA ASN A 30 13.40 15.86 14.07
C ASN A 30 13.93 17.17 13.47
N THR A 31 13.29 17.72 12.43
CA THR A 31 13.70 18.99 11.81
C THR A 31 12.51 19.93 11.61
N GLU A 32 12.79 21.23 11.61
CA GLU A 32 11.79 22.27 11.32
C GLU A 32 11.22 22.09 9.90
N GLU A 33 12.08 21.86 8.91
CA GLU A 33 11.65 21.59 7.53
C GLU A 33 10.67 20.42 7.44
N LYS A 34 10.90 19.33 8.17
CA LYS A 34 9.96 18.20 8.21
C LYS A 34 8.63 18.63 8.84
N ARG A 35 8.66 19.38 9.94
CA ARG A 35 7.43 19.85 10.60
C ARG A 35 6.61 20.78 9.71
N GLU A 36 7.28 21.62 8.92
CA GLU A 36 6.61 22.51 7.98
C GLU A 36 6.02 21.77 6.79
N LYS A 37 6.73 20.78 6.23
CA LYS A 37 6.34 20.09 4.99
C LYS A 37 5.56 18.79 5.20
N MET A 38 5.66 18.17 6.37
CA MET A 38 5.01 16.90 6.73
C MET A 38 3.95 17.18 7.79
N ASN A 39 2.93 17.89 7.36
CA ASN A 39 1.81 18.33 8.20
C ASN A 39 0.48 17.72 7.71
N ASP A 40 -0.57 17.93 8.50
CA ASP A 40 -1.90 17.39 8.21
C ASP A 40 -2.49 17.96 6.90
N GLU A 41 -2.20 19.22 6.57
CA GLU A 41 -2.67 19.84 5.32
C GLU A 41 -2.11 19.10 4.09
N MET A 42 -0.82 18.77 4.11
CA MET A 42 -0.16 18.00 3.06
C MET A 42 -0.69 16.57 2.98
N TRP A 43 -1.00 15.96 4.13
CA TRP A 43 -1.65 14.65 4.17
C TRP A 43 -3.04 14.68 3.51
N HIS A 44 -3.88 15.67 3.87
CA HIS A 44 -5.19 15.84 3.27
C HIS A 44 -5.14 16.15 1.77
N ALA A 45 -4.18 16.97 1.34
CA ALA A 45 -3.97 17.27 -0.08
C ALA A 45 -3.61 15.99 -0.86
N TYR A 46 -2.72 15.17 -0.32
CA TYR A 46 -2.36 13.89 -0.92
C TYR A 46 -3.54 12.92 -0.99
N ASP A 47 -4.30 12.75 0.08
CA ASP A 47 -5.45 11.84 0.12
C ASP A 47 -6.53 12.27 -0.90
N SER A 48 -6.79 13.58 -0.99
CA SER A 48 -7.69 14.15 -1.99
C SER A 48 -7.23 13.88 -3.42
N VAL A 49 -5.94 14.07 -3.73
CA VAL A 49 -5.39 13.77 -5.06
C VAL A 49 -5.46 12.27 -5.35
N LEU A 50 -5.13 11.42 -4.38
CA LEU A 50 -5.20 9.97 -4.53
C LEU A 50 -6.63 9.50 -4.82
N HIS A 51 -7.61 10.03 -4.10
CA HIS A 51 -9.04 9.78 -4.34
C HIS A 51 -9.43 10.15 -5.78
N ASN A 52 -9.08 11.36 -6.22
CA ASN A 52 -9.47 11.89 -7.54
C ASN A 52 -8.70 11.25 -8.71
N SER A 53 -7.50 10.71 -8.47
CA SER A 53 -6.64 10.10 -9.50
C SER A 53 -7.20 8.81 -10.11
N ARG A 54 -8.16 8.15 -9.44
CA ARG A 54 -8.66 6.81 -9.78
C ARG A 54 -7.55 5.73 -9.85
N LEU A 55 -6.42 5.92 -9.17
CA LEU A 55 -5.35 4.92 -9.10
C LEU A 55 -5.76 3.67 -8.33
N LEU A 56 -6.56 3.84 -7.27
CA LEU A 56 -6.93 2.74 -6.39
C LEU A 56 -8.10 1.90 -6.95
N ARG A 57 -8.09 0.59 -6.68
CA ARG A 57 -9.15 -0.38 -7.03
C ARG A 57 -10.54 0.07 -6.62
N ARG A 58 -10.68 0.63 -5.42
CA ARG A 58 -11.96 1.16 -4.92
C ARG A 58 -12.50 2.33 -5.74
N TYR A 59 -11.66 2.95 -6.57
CA TYR A 59 -12.00 4.07 -7.46
C TYR A 59 -11.85 3.68 -8.95
N GLY A 60 -11.73 2.38 -9.26
CA GLY A 60 -11.65 1.86 -10.62
C GLY A 60 -10.25 1.65 -11.19
N GLY A 61 -9.19 1.91 -10.42
CA GLY A 61 -7.81 1.68 -10.85
C GLY A 61 -7.28 0.27 -10.56
N PRO A 62 -6.03 -0.06 -10.94
CA PRO A 62 -5.49 -1.40 -10.75
C PRO A 62 -4.87 -1.65 -9.36
N LEU A 63 -4.60 -0.60 -8.57
CA LEU A 63 -3.79 -0.70 -7.36
C LEU A 63 -4.61 -0.99 -6.09
N LEU A 64 -4.20 -1.98 -5.29
CA LEU A 64 -4.75 -2.18 -3.96
C LEU A 64 -4.07 -1.23 -2.95
N LEU A 65 -4.86 -0.49 -2.17
CA LEU A 65 -4.33 0.38 -1.12
C LEU A 65 -3.84 -0.45 0.07
N LEU A 66 -2.59 -0.24 0.48
CA LEU A 66 -2.09 -0.58 1.80
C LEU A 66 -2.32 0.62 2.71
N ASP A 67 -3.44 0.60 3.42
CA ASP A 67 -3.91 1.71 4.25
C ASP A 67 -3.18 1.72 5.59
N ILE A 68 -1.98 2.32 5.60
CA ILE A 68 -1.14 2.33 6.79
C ILE A 68 -1.77 3.14 7.92
N GLN A 69 -2.56 4.17 7.61
CA GLN A 69 -3.29 4.92 8.62
C GLN A 69 -4.24 4.00 9.40
N SER A 70 -5.04 3.21 8.69
CA SER A 70 -5.92 2.23 9.34
C SER A 70 -5.13 1.18 10.12
N LEU A 71 -3.99 0.70 9.60
CA LEU A 71 -3.14 -0.29 10.29
C LEU A 71 -2.50 0.22 11.58
N SER A 72 -2.26 1.52 11.68
CA SER A 72 -1.60 2.16 12.83
C SER A 72 -2.57 2.87 13.79
N TRP A 73 -3.86 2.91 13.46
CA TRP A 73 -4.86 3.68 14.22
C TRP A 73 -4.92 3.33 15.71
N ASN A 74 -4.95 2.05 16.05
CA ASN A 74 -5.14 1.59 17.44
C ASN A 74 -3.94 1.87 18.36
N CYS A 75 -2.74 1.94 17.80
CA CYS A 75 -1.51 2.22 18.55
C CYS A 75 -1.13 3.71 18.50
N GLY A 76 -1.66 4.46 17.52
CA GLY A 76 -1.46 5.90 17.39
C GLY A 76 0.03 6.26 17.42
N PRO A 77 0.46 7.23 18.24
CA PRO A 77 1.87 7.62 18.33
C PRO A 77 2.85 6.52 18.72
N ARG A 78 2.39 5.42 19.31
CA ARG A 78 3.25 4.28 19.66
C ARG A 78 3.61 3.39 18.47
N CYS A 79 2.96 3.59 17.33
CA CYS A 79 3.25 2.84 16.10
C CYS A 79 4.29 3.48 15.20
N THR A 80 5.03 4.47 15.71
CA THR A 80 6.09 5.13 14.96
C THR A 80 7.29 5.40 15.84
N ILE A 81 8.47 5.36 15.23
CA ILE A 81 9.76 5.59 15.90
C ILE A 81 10.06 7.09 15.98
N ASP A 82 9.67 7.86 14.96
CA ASP A 82 10.08 9.27 14.79
C ASP A 82 8.97 10.18 14.21
N GLY A 83 7.72 9.70 14.22
CA GLY A 83 6.59 10.43 13.66
C GLY A 83 6.38 10.24 12.17
N MET A 84 7.17 9.38 11.49
CA MET A 84 6.94 9.02 10.08
C MET A 84 7.29 7.56 9.75
N HIS A 85 8.29 6.95 10.39
CA HIS A 85 8.64 5.55 10.22
C HIS A 85 7.81 4.68 11.16
N TYR A 86 7.16 3.66 10.62
CA TYR A 86 6.30 2.81 11.44
C TYR A 86 7.09 1.79 12.26
N ASP A 87 6.48 1.32 13.34
CA ASP A 87 6.94 0.14 14.06
C ASP A 87 6.87 -1.12 13.16
N GLY A 88 7.71 -2.11 13.46
CA GLY A 88 7.77 -3.36 12.71
C GLY A 88 6.42 -4.05 12.57
N ALA A 89 5.56 -4.00 13.60
CA ALA A 89 4.23 -4.61 13.56
C ALA A 89 3.34 -4.05 12.44
N VAL A 90 3.46 -2.77 12.13
CA VAL A 90 2.70 -2.13 11.04
C VAL A 90 3.21 -2.61 9.68
N TYR A 91 4.52 -2.72 9.51
CA TYR A 91 5.13 -3.25 8.29
C TYR A 91 4.77 -4.73 8.08
N GLU A 92 4.80 -5.55 9.14
CA GLU A 92 4.40 -6.95 9.09
C GLU A 92 2.93 -7.10 8.68
N ALA A 93 2.03 -6.28 9.24
CA ALA A 93 0.63 -6.27 8.85
C ALA A 93 0.44 -5.94 7.35
N ALA A 94 1.17 -4.95 6.83
CA ALA A 94 1.15 -4.60 5.41
C ALA A 94 1.66 -5.76 4.53
N VAL A 95 2.74 -6.44 4.94
CA VAL A 95 3.27 -7.62 4.24
C VAL A 95 2.27 -8.78 4.27
N HIS A 96 1.58 -9.02 5.37
CA HIS A 96 0.52 -10.03 5.43
C HIS A 96 -0.61 -9.74 4.45
N ILE A 97 -1.01 -8.47 4.27
CA ILE A 97 -1.99 -8.08 3.25
C ILE A 97 -1.47 -8.40 1.83
N LEU A 98 -0.21 -8.07 1.54
CA LEU A 98 0.43 -8.39 0.25
C LEU A 98 0.39 -9.90 -0.03
N LEU A 99 0.84 -10.72 0.93
CA LEU A 99 0.89 -12.16 0.78
C LEU A 99 -0.51 -12.78 0.66
N ASN A 100 -1.47 -12.31 1.46
CA ASN A 100 -2.85 -12.80 1.38
C ASN A 100 -3.49 -12.49 0.04
N ALA A 101 -3.22 -11.32 -0.55
CA ALA A 101 -3.71 -10.99 -1.89
C ALA A 101 -3.17 -11.98 -2.96
N LEU A 102 -1.89 -12.35 -2.86
CA LEU A 102 -1.28 -13.34 -3.76
C LEU A 102 -1.85 -14.75 -3.55
N LEU A 103 -2.07 -15.15 -2.30
CA LEU A 103 -2.67 -16.46 -1.98
C LEU A 103 -4.10 -16.57 -2.51
N ILE A 104 -4.94 -15.55 -2.31
CA ILE A 104 -6.31 -15.51 -2.82
C ILE A 104 -6.32 -15.65 -4.34
N GLU A 105 -5.45 -14.92 -5.06
CA GLU A 105 -5.35 -15.04 -6.51
C GLU A 105 -4.94 -16.46 -6.95
N SER A 106 -3.99 -17.07 -6.23
CA SER A 106 -3.55 -18.43 -6.53
C SER A 106 -4.66 -19.47 -6.36
N HIS A 107 -5.52 -19.31 -5.35
CA HIS A 107 -6.61 -20.24 -5.05
C HIS A 107 -7.83 -20.05 -5.96
N GLN A 108 -8.17 -18.80 -6.32
CA GLN A 108 -9.26 -18.53 -7.29
C GLN A 108 -9.00 -19.18 -8.65
N LYS A 109 -7.73 -19.40 -9.01
CA LYS A 109 -7.33 -20.10 -10.23
C LYS A 109 -7.47 -21.62 -10.14
N LEU A 110 -7.38 -22.22 -8.95
CA LEU A 110 -7.59 -23.67 -8.78
C LEU A 110 -9.08 -24.05 -8.85
N GLY A 111 -9.97 -23.15 -8.44
CA GLY A 111 -11.43 -23.40 -8.45
C GLY A 111 -12.14 -23.08 -9.78
N SER A 112 -11.41 -22.68 -10.82
CA SER A 112 -11.95 -22.37 -12.15
C SER A 112 -11.62 -23.44 -13.21
N LEU A 113 -11.22 -24.65 -12.76
CA LEU A 113 -11.04 -25.86 -13.56
C LEU A 113 -12.27 -26.77 -13.46
#